data_AF-A0A9N7Q8K9-F1
#
_entry.id   AF-A0A9N7Q8K9-F1
#
_cell.length_a   1.000
_cell.length_b   1.000
_cell.length_c   1.000
_cell.angle_alpha   90.00
_cell.angle_beta   90.00
_cell.angle_gamma   90.00
#
_symmetry.space_group_name_H-M   'P 1'
#
loop_
_entity.id
_entity.type
_entity.pdbx_description
1 polymer ?
#
loop_
_entity_poly.entity_id
_entity_poly.type
_entity_poly.pdbx_seq_one_letter_code
_entity_poly.pdbx_strand_id
1 'polypeptide(L)'
;MKLRPTERQYLLEQHAKAVDRMVRCLNDAELQKADEEVVSAWAEYSDDNCATWLTLPDDDATLRTILLRYLVRQKQEAASERVTAIAAADGSGDLMISLSAELVESLDWREGDQLSIEIADGDTLVLQRL
;
A
#
# COMPACT_ATOMS: atom_id res chain seq x y z
N MET A 1 3.17 8.76 4.23
CA MET A 1 3.63 9.38 2.95
C MET A 1 4.36 8.36 2.06
N LYS A 2 4.20 8.33 0.72
CA LYS A 2 5.00 7.46 -0.17
C LYS A 2 6.35 8.10 -0.51
N LEU A 3 7.46 7.45 -0.13
CA LEU A 3 8.82 7.92 -0.40
C LEU A 3 9.17 7.83 -1.90
N ARG A 4 9.83 8.87 -2.43
CA ARG A 4 10.44 8.81 -3.77
C ARG A 4 11.69 7.92 -3.76
N PRO A 5 12.09 7.34 -4.90
CA PRO A 5 13.28 6.48 -4.96
C PRO A 5 14.55 7.13 -4.40
N THR A 6 14.78 8.42 -4.71
CA THR A 6 15.96 9.16 -4.23
C THR A 6 15.94 9.38 -2.71
N GLU A 7 14.76 9.60 -2.12
CA GLU A 7 14.60 9.78 -0.68
C GLU A 7 14.82 8.45 0.05
N ARG A 8 14.32 7.35 -0.53
CA ARG A 8 14.54 6.01 0.00
C ARG A 8 16.03 5.65 0.02
N GLN A 9 16.73 5.90 -1.09
CA GLN A 9 18.18 5.69 -1.18
C GLN A 9 18.94 6.54 -0.15
N TYR A 10 18.56 7.80 0.01
CA TYR A 10 19.14 8.68 1.02
C TYR A 10 18.95 8.13 2.45
N LEU A 11 17.76 7.65 2.79
CA LEU A 11 17.48 7.07 4.11
C LEU A 11 18.22 5.75 4.34
N LEU A 12 18.35 4.91 3.31
CA LEU A 12 19.18 3.69 3.36
C LEU A 12 20.63 4.02 3.72
N GLU A 13 21.20 5.04 3.10
CA GLU A 13 22.59 5.46 3.34
C GLU A 13 22.78 6.11 4.71
N GLN A 14 21.89 7.02 5.11
CA GLN A 14 21.99 7.73 6.38
C GLN A 14 21.72 6.84 7.61
N HIS A 15 20.87 5.83 7.45
CA HIS A 15 20.41 4.97 8.54
C HIS A 15 20.81 3.51 8.39
N ALA A 16 21.84 3.20 7.59
CA ALA A 16 22.27 1.83 7.26
C ALA A 16 22.30 0.87 8.47
N LYS A 17 22.90 1.27 9.59
CA LYS A 17 22.96 0.44 10.81
C LYS A 17 21.58 0.14 11.43
N ALA A 18 20.67 1.11 11.36
CA ALA A 18 19.30 0.92 11.82
C ALA A 18 18.55 -0.02 10.87
N VAL A 19 18.74 0.14 9.56
CA VAL A 19 18.17 -0.75 8.53
C VAL A 19 18.65 -2.18 8.70
N ASP A 20 19.95 -2.41 8.90
CA ASP A 20 20.52 -3.73 9.17
C ASP A 20 19.83 -4.41 10.37
N ARG A 21 19.60 -3.65 11.45
CA ARG A 21 18.89 -4.17 12.63
C ARG A 21 17.44 -4.52 12.33
N MET A 22 16.74 -3.68 11.56
CA MET A 22 15.35 -3.93 11.17
C MET A 22 15.22 -5.18 10.29
N VAL A 23 16.07 -5.30 9.28
CA VAL A 23 16.11 -6.46 8.37
C VAL A 23 16.45 -7.74 9.13
N ARG A 24 17.46 -7.69 10.02
CA ARG A 24 17.80 -8.81 10.88
C ARG A 24 16.62 -9.23 11.77
N CYS A 25 15.94 -8.26 12.39
CA CYS A 25 14.79 -8.52 13.25
C CYS A 25 13.64 -9.23 12.51
N LEU A 26 13.44 -8.93 11.23
CA LEU A 26 12.46 -9.60 10.37
C LEU A 26 12.94 -10.98 9.89
N ASN A 27 14.23 -11.12 9.55
CA ASN A 27 14.81 -12.39 9.15
C ASN A 27 14.81 -13.42 10.30
N ASP A 28 15.03 -13.00 11.55
CA ASP A 28 14.91 -13.85 12.74
C ASP A 28 13.47 -14.35 12.96
N ALA A 29 12.49 -13.77 12.26
CA ALA A 29 11.09 -14.19 12.21
C ALA A 29 10.72 -14.90 10.89
N GLU A 30 11.72 -15.33 10.10
CA GLU A 30 11.57 -15.97 8.79
C GLU A 30 10.87 -15.10 7.72
N LEU A 31 10.87 -13.78 7.91
CA LEU A 31 10.25 -12.80 7.00
C LEU A 31 11.32 -12.06 6.22
N GLN A 32 11.69 -12.61 5.06
CA GLN A 32 12.62 -11.94 4.14
C GLN A 32 11.93 -10.75 3.47
N LYS A 33 12.51 -9.56 3.67
CA LYS A 33 12.04 -8.30 3.11
C LYS A 33 13.19 -7.52 2.51
N ALA A 34 12.93 -6.85 1.38
CA ALA A 34 13.92 -5.96 0.80
C ALA A 34 14.13 -4.75 1.71
N ASP A 35 15.38 -4.29 1.86
CA ASP A 35 15.75 -3.14 2.69
C ASP A 35 14.89 -1.90 2.38
N GLU A 36 14.55 -1.73 1.09
CA GLU A 36 13.67 -0.68 0.60
C GLU A 36 12.24 -0.73 1.18
N GLU A 37 11.66 -1.93 1.30
CA GLU A 37 10.34 -2.12 1.92
C GLU A 37 10.41 -1.79 3.41
N VAL A 38 11.47 -2.24 4.08
CA VAL A 38 11.68 -2.04 5.52
C VAL A 38 11.87 -0.55 5.84
N VAL A 39 12.69 0.16 5.07
CA VAL A 39 12.89 1.61 5.20
C VAL A 39 11.59 2.36 4.96
N SER A 40 10.82 1.96 3.94
CA SER A 40 9.56 2.62 3.64
C SER A 40 8.55 2.43 4.77
N ALA A 41 8.44 1.22 5.33
CA ALA A 41 7.59 0.94 6.50
C ALA A 41 8.00 1.75 7.73
N TRP A 42 9.30 1.88 8.01
CA TRP A 42 9.78 2.64 9.15
C TRP A 42 9.61 4.15 8.98
N ALA A 43 9.86 4.67 7.78
CA ALA A 43 9.64 6.08 7.48
C ALA A 43 8.16 6.45 7.61
N GLU A 44 7.25 5.58 7.18
CA GLU A 44 5.81 5.79 7.34
C GLU A 44 5.38 5.78 8.80
N TYR A 45 5.89 4.85 9.61
CA TYR A 45 5.69 4.87 11.06
C TYR A 45 6.23 6.16 11.70
N SER A 46 7.41 6.62 11.28
CA SER A 46 8.02 7.85 11.79
C SER A 46 7.16 9.07 11.45
N ASP A 47 6.67 9.15 10.21
CA ASP A 47 5.78 10.20 9.70
C ASP A 47 4.46 10.26 10.48
N ASP A 48 3.81 9.11 10.72
CA ASP A 48 2.60 9.00 11.55
C ASP A 48 2.82 9.47 13.00
N ASN A 49 4.08 9.51 13.46
CA ASN A 49 4.48 10.02 14.77
C ASN A 49 5.17 11.40 14.68
N CYS A 50 4.94 12.13 13.59
CA CYS A 50 5.44 13.49 13.34
C CYS A 50 6.97 13.62 13.39
N ALA A 51 7.70 12.60 12.96
CA ALA A 51 9.16 12.59 12.89
C ALA A 51 9.64 12.20 11.50
N THR A 52 10.70 12.84 11.00
CA THR A 52 11.34 12.44 9.73
C THR A 52 11.93 11.04 9.83
N TRP A 53 12.49 10.69 10.98
CA TRP A 53 12.99 9.35 11.29
C TRP A 53 13.02 9.15 12.81
N LEU A 54 12.29 8.16 13.31
CA LEU A 54 12.31 7.81 14.73
C LEU A 54 13.51 6.93 15.07
N THR A 55 14.06 7.14 16.27
CA THR A 55 14.98 6.19 16.88
C THR A 55 14.28 4.83 17.05
N LEU A 56 15.01 3.76 16.74
CA LEU A 56 14.47 2.40 16.89
C LEU A 56 14.20 2.10 18.39
N PRO A 57 13.12 1.36 18.70
CA PRO A 57 12.90 0.80 20.03
C PRO A 57 14.09 -0.06 20.47
N ASP A 58 14.35 -0.12 21.77
CA ASP A 58 15.41 -0.97 22.32
C ASP A 58 15.08 -2.46 22.20
N ASP A 59 13.79 -2.80 22.19
CA ASP A 59 13.29 -4.18 22.11
C ASP A 59 12.93 -4.60 20.67
N ASP A 60 13.45 -5.75 20.26
CA ASP A 60 13.25 -6.28 18.91
C ASP A 60 11.81 -6.79 18.68
N ALA A 61 11.09 -7.24 19.72
CA ALA A 61 9.70 -7.67 19.55
C ALA A 61 8.77 -6.49 19.23
N THR A 62 9.01 -5.35 19.89
CA THR A 62 8.32 -4.09 19.63
C THR A 62 8.63 -3.59 18.22
N LEU A 63 9.92 -3.55 17.85
CA LEU A 63 10.35 -3.16 16.52
C LEU A 63 9.68 -4.02 15.43
N ARG A 64 9.66 -5.35 15.61
CA ARG A 64 9.02 -6.29 14.70
C ARG A 64 7.55 -6.04 14.54
N THR A 65 6.84 -5.87 15.66
CA THR A 65 5.38 -5.63 15.65
C THR A 65 5.03 -4.39 14.85
N ILE A 66 5.80 -3.31 15.01
CA ILE A 66 5.62 -2.08 14.25
C ILE A 66 5.89 -2.32 12.78
N LEU A 67 7.04 -2.92 12.42
CA LEU A 67 7.40 -3.18 11.03
C LEU A 67 6.34 -4.04 10.32
N LEU A 68 5.85 -5.10 10.95
CA LEU A 68 4.83 -5.96 10.36
C LEU A 68 3.52 -5.23 10.10
N ARG A 69 3.08 -4.39 11.05
CA ARG A 69 1.86 -3.59 10.89
C ARG A 69 1.93 -2.70 9.65
N TYR A 70 3.05 -2.00 9.45
CA TYR A 70 3.23 -1.09 8.34
C TYR A 70 3.51 -1.81 7.01
N LEU A 71 4.23 -2.94 7.03
CA LEU A 71 4.40 -3.78 5.84
C LEU A 71 3.07 -4.38 5.35
N VAL A 72 2.20 -4.80 6.27
CA VAL A 72 0.86 -5.30 5.92
C VAL A 72 0.01 -4.17 5.34
N ARG A 73 0.03 -2.98 5.96
CA ARG A 73 -0.66 -1.79 5.43
C ARG A 73 -0.18 -1.45 4.02
N GLN A 74 1.13 -1.40 3.80
CA GLN A 74 1.70 -1.13 2.47
C GLN A 74 1.32 -2.20 1.45
N LYS A 75 1.26 -3.48 1.85
CA LYS A 75 0.77 -4.55 0.99
C LYS A 75 -0.70 -4.33 0.61
N GLN A 76 -1.54 -3.90 1.56
CA GLN A 76 -2.95 -3.58 1.29
C GLN A 76 -3.10 -2.38 0.35
N GLU A 77 -2.29 -1.32 0.54
CA GLU A 77 -2.28 -0.14 -0.34
C GLU A 77 -1.66 -0.41 -1.72
N ALA A 78 -0.74 -1.36 -1.83
CA ALA A 78 -0.17 -1.82 -3.10
C ALA A 78 -1.12 -2.78 -3.83
N ALA A 79 -1.94 -3.52 -3.08
CA ALA A 79 -3.02 -4.35 -3.59
C ALA A 79 -4.27 -3.55 -4.00
N SER A 80 -4.29 -2.22 -3.78
CA SER A 80 -5.27 -1.34 -4.43
C SER A 80 -5.08 -1.45 -5.94
N GLU A 81 -5.99 -2.19 -6.56
CA GLU A 81 -5.94 -2.54 -7.96
C GLU A 81 -5.89 -1.28 -8.84
N ARG A 82 -4.94 -1.22 -9.78
CA ARG A 82 -4.90 -0.13 -10.75
C ARG A 82 -5.94 -0.38 -11.81
N VAL A 83 -6.99 0.43 -11.79
CA VAL A 83 -8.08 0.34 -12.76
C VAL A 83 -7.84 1.35 -13.88
N THR A 84 -8.05 0.94 -15.13
CA THR A 84 -7.91 1.82 -16.30
C THR A 84 -9.28 2.21 -16.82
N ALA A 85 -9.50 3.51 -17.02
CA ALA A 85 -10.65 4.02 -17.73
C ALA A 85 -10.35 4.08 -19.24
N ILE A 86 -11.19 3.43 -20.05
CA ILE A 86 -11.12 3.45 -21.51
C ILE A 86 -12.41 4.04 -22.07
N ALA A 87 -12.37 4.63 -23.26
CA ALA A 87 -13.59 5.12 -23.91
C ALA A 87 -14.52 3.94 -24.25
N ALA A 88 -15.81 4.10 -23.98
CA ALA A 88 -16.84 3.16 -24.40
C ALA A 88 -16.87 3.09 -25.95
N ALA A 89 -16.91 1.87 -26.48
CA ALA A 89 -16.84 1.62 -27.93
C ALA A 89 -18.15 1.94 -28.68
N ASP A 90 -19.16 2.45 -27.98
CA ASP A 90 -20.50 2.75 -28.50
C ASP A 90 -20.62 4.18 -29.07
N GLY A 91 -19.57 4.98 -28.99
CA GLY A 91 -19.55 6.35 -29.50
C GLY A 91 -20.35 7.36 -28.68
N SER A 92 -20.81 6.97 -27.48
CA SER A 92 -21.50 7.85 -26.52
C SER A 92 -20.58 8.93 -25.93
N GLY A 93 -19.28 8.65 -25.88
CA GLY A 93 -18.30 9.45 -25.13
C GLY A 93 -18.16 9.00 -23.67
N ASP A 94 -18.87 7.96 -23.26
CA ASP A 94 -18.80 7.42 -21.90
C ASP A 94 -17.44 6.74 -21.62
N LEU A 95 -17.10 6.62 -20.35
CA LEU A 95 -15.90 5.95 -19.89
C LEU A 95 -16.26 4.60 -19.28
N MET A 96 -15.55 3.56 -19.70
CA MET A 96 -15.65 2.22 -19.17
C MET A 96 -14.44 1.94 -18.28
N ILE A 97 -14.71 1.45 -17.08
CA ILE A 97 -13.70 1.12 -16.08
C ILE A 97 -13.55 -0.41 -16.07
N SER A 98 -12.38 -0.91 -16.45
CA SER A 98 -12.13 -2.36 -16.51
C SER A 98 -11.63 -2.90 -15.17
N LEU A 99 -12.46 -3.68 -14.47
CA LEU A 99 -12.09 -4.38 -13.24
C LEU A 99 -11.42 -5.73 -13.55
N SER A 100 -10.50 -6.21 -12.71
CA SER A 100 -9.97 -7.57 -12.86
C SER A 100 -11.03 -8.64 -12.64
N ALA A 101 -10.81 -9.80 -13.26
CA ALA A 101 -11.64 -10.98 -13.02
C ALA A 101 -11.63 -11.41 -11.55
N GLU A 102 -10.48 -11.30 -10.86
CA GLU A 102 -10.33 -11.64 -9.44
C GLU A 102 -11.23 -10.75 -8.56
N LEU A 103 -11.29 -9.44 -8.84
CA LEU A 103 -12.14 -8.51 -8.11
C LEU A 103 -13.63 -8.78 -8.35
N VAL A 104 -14.03 -8.97 -9.62
CA VAL A 104 -15.42 -9.29 -9.99
C VAL A 104 -15.88 -10.59 -9.33
N GLU A 105 -15.04 -11.62 -9.31
CA GLU A 105 -15.32 -12.89 -8.64
C GLU A 105 -15.46 -12.71 -7.12
N SER A 106 -14.56 -11.95 -6.49
CA SER A 106 -14.60 -11.71 -5.05
C SER A 106 -15.85 -10.95 -4.58
N LEU A 107 -16.44 -10.14 -5.46
CA LEU A 107 -17.65 -9.36 -5.21
C LEU A 107 -18.94 -10.11 -5.61
N ASP A 108 -18.82 -11.32 -6.19
CA ASP A 108 -19.92 -12.10 -6.80
C ASP A 108 -20.79 -11.26 -7.74
N TRP A 109 -20.13 -10.41 -8.53
CA TRP A 109 -20.77 -9.63 -9.59
C TRP A 109 -20.79 -10.41 -10.89
N ARG A 110 -21.86 -10.23 -11.66
CA ARG A 110 -22.09 -10.90 -12.94
C ARG A 110 -22.45 -9.89 -14.01
N GLU A 111 -22.21 -10.26 -15.26
CA GLU A 111 -22.71 -9.48 -16.39
C GLU A 111 -24.22 -9.30 -16.28
N GLY A 112 -24.66 -8.04 -16.38
CA GLY A 112 -26.06 -7.66 -16.23
C GLY A 112 -26.50 -7.32 -14.81
N ASP A 113 -25.66 -7.51 -13.79
CA ASP A 113 -25.93 -6.96 -12.46
C ASP A 113 -26.02 -5.43 -12.52
N GLN A 114 -27.00 -4.86 -11.83
CA GLN A 114 -27.15 -3.42 -11.71
C GLN A 114 -26.37 -2.92 -10.49
N LEU A 115 -25.58 -1.87 -10.70
CA LEU A 115 -24.80 -1.23 -9.66
C LEU A 115 -25.23 0.23 -9.55
N SER A 116 -25.27 0.76 -8.33
CA SER A 116 -25.23 2.20 -8.09
C SER A 116 -23.78 2.68 -8.05
N ILE A 117 -23.59 3.92 -8.50
CA ILE A 117 -22.30 4.60 -8.49
C ILE A 117 -22.49 5.92 -7.75
N GLU A 118 -21.71 6.14 -6.70
CA GLU A 118 -21.74 7.36 -5.89
C GLU A 118 -20.34 7.92 -5.68
N ILE A 119 -20.22 9.24 -5.50
CA ILE A 119 -18.96 9.89 -5.13
C ILE A 119 -19.03 10.19 -3.63
N ALA A 120 -18.23 9.48 -2.82
CA ALA A 120 -18.29 9.62 -1.36
C ALA A 120 -17.47 10.82 -0.85
N ASP A 121 -16.27 11.06 -1.39
CA ASP A 121 -15.32 12.07 -0.87
C ASP A 121 -14.53 12.78 -1.98
N GLY A 122 -15.22 13.24 -3.03
CA GLY A 122 -14.67 14.07 -4.10
C GLY A 122 -13.86 13.31 -5.17
N ASP A 123 -12.97 12.41 -4.77
CA ASP A 123 -12.17 11.58 -5.67
C ASP A 123 -12.48 10.07 -5.56
N THR A 124 -13.29 9.69 -4.59
CA THR A 124 -13.61 8.30 -4.29
C THR A 124 -14.95 7.89 -4.90
N LEU A 125 -14.92 6.92 -5.81
CA LEU A 125 -16.11 6.27 -6.37
C LEU A 125 -16.48 5.04 -5.55
N VAL A 126 -17.72 5.01 -5.07
CA VAL A 126 -18.33 3.86 -4.41
C VAL A 126 -19.24 3.16 -5.41
N LEU A 127 -18.95 1.87 -5.64
CA LEU A 127 -19.75 0.98 -6.47
C LEU A 127 -20.49 0.01 -5.56
N GLN A 128 -21.83 0.03 -5.60
CA GLN A 128 -22.65 -0.83 -4.75
C GLN A 128 -23.65 -1.61 -5.61
N ARG A 129 -23.81 -2.90 -5.32
CA ARG A 129 -24.82 -3.72 -6.00
C ARG A 129 -26.23 -3.37 -5.53
N LEU A 130 -27.15 -3.26 -6.48
CA LEU A 130 -28.58 -3.03 -6.25
C LEU A 130 -29.35 -4.35 -6.06
#